data_AF-A0A9P1E6P0-F1
#
_entry.id   AF-A0A9P1E6P0-F1
#
_cell.length_a   1.000
_cell.length_b   1.000
_cell.length_c   1.000
_cell.angle_alpha   90.00
_cell.angle_beta   90.00
_cell.angle_gamma   90.00
#
_symmetry.space_group_name_H-M   'P 1'
#
loop_
_entity.id
_entity.type
_entity.pdbx_description
1 polymer ?
#
loop_
_entity_poly.entity_id
_entity_poly.type
_entity_poly.pdbx_seq_one_letter_code
_entity_poly.pdbx_strand_id
1 'polypeptide(L)'
;MRVENYDPSMCHAVAASDPDASGETPPAVEVRAADDGLFVPPLNFAMVDYGVFRSGFPECSNFPFLQTLGLRSIICLCLEPYPEQNVEFLSSNRIQLFQFGMEGSKEPFVNIPADMIREALKIVLDEKNHPLLIHCKRGSTVQVVWWDV
;
A
#
# COMPACT_ATOMS: atom_id res chain seq x y z
N MET A 1 39.02 13.63 12.03
CA MET A 1 37.94 14.42 11.38
C MET A 1 36.62 13.90 11.90
N ARG A 2 35.85 14.79 12.53
CA ARG A 2 34.49 14.57 13.02
C ARG A 2 33.50 15.00 11.92
N VAL A 3 32.24 14.60 12.11
CA VAL A 3 30.97 15.05 11.47
C VAL A 3 30.39 13.96 10.55
N GLU A 4 29.19 13.40 10.74
CA GLU A 4 28.19 13.47 11.82
C GLU A 4 27.23 12.27 11.68
N ASN A 5 26.66 11.84 12.81
CA ASN A 5 25.68 10.76 12.92
C ASN A 5 24.28 11.26 12.52
N TYR A 6 23.53 10.43 11.78
CA TYR A 6 22.11 10.65 11.51
C TYR A 6 21.29 10.02 12.64
N ASP A 7 20.61 10.86 13.41
CA ASP A 7 19.76 10.50 14.55
C ASP A 7 18.29 10.44 14.10
N PRO A 8 17.62 9.26 14.17
CA PRO A 8 16.20 9.15 13.87
C PRO A 8 15.41 9.63 15.11
N SER A 9 14.98 10.88 15.06
CA SER A 9 14.07 11.53 16.02
C SER A 9 12.87 10.64 16.35
N MET A 10 13.00 9.91 17.46
CA MET A 10 11.92 9.29 18.22
C MET A 10 10.98 10.35 18.79
N CYS A 11 9.72 9.98 18.88
CA CYS A 11 8.65 10.67 19.58
C CYS A 11 9.07 11.15 20.98
N HIS A 12 9.08 12.46 21.21
CA HIS A 12 9.35 13.03 22.53
C HIS A 12 8.13 12.92 23.45
N ALA A 13 8.33 12.23 24.57
CA ALA A 13 7.46 12.25 25.74
C ALA A 13 7.48 13.63 26.42
N VAL A 14 6.30 14.09 26.84
CA VAL A 14 6.08 15.37 27.52
C VAL A 14 6.50 15.26 28.99
N ALA A 15 7.32 16.21 29.45
CA ALA A 15 7.45 16.53 30.87
C ALA A 15 7.64 18.05 31.02
N ALA A 16 6.68 18.70 31.70
CA ALA A 16 6.94 19.96 32.39
C ALA A 16 5.94 20.11 33.55
N SER A 17 6.51 20.41 34.70
CA SER A 17 5.94 20.56 36.03
C SER A 17 5.30 21.95 36.23
N ASP A 18 4.36 22.04 37.18
CA ASP A 18 3.68 23.27 37.66
C ASP A 18 4.64 24.39 38.14
N PRO A 19 4.21 25.66 38.11
CA PRO A 19 3.63 26.24 39.33
C PRO A 19 2.44 27.21 39.13
N ASP A 20 1.52 27.09 40.09
CA ASP A 20 0.54 28.02 40.70
C ASP A 20 0.50 29.51 40.27
N ALA A 21 -0.69 29.99 39.85
CA ALA A 21 -1.32 31.25 40.31
C ALA A 21 -2.70 31.50 39.65
N SER A 22 -3.76 31.35 40.45
CA SER A 22 -5.13 31.93 40.41
C SER A 22 -5.65 32.62 39.12
N GLY A 23 -6.76 32.10 38.59
CA GLY A 23 -7.68 32.84 37.71
C GLY A 23 -8.65 31.93 36.96
N GLU A 24 -9.89 31.81 37.45
CA GLU A 24 -10.94 31.00 36.83
C GLU A 24 -11.23 31.45 35.39
N THR A 25 -11.04 30.54 34.44
CA THR A 25 -11.58 30.64 33.08
C THR A 25 -12.28 29.31 32.73
N PRO A 26 -13.41 29.33 31.98
CA PRO A 26 -14.20 28.13 31.70
C PRO A 26 -13.35 27.14 30.89
N PRO A 27 -13.59 25.81 30.99
CA PRO A 27 -12.76 24.84 30.30
C PRO A 27 -12.88 25.09 28.81
N ALA A 28 -11.80 25.58 28.21
CA ALA A 28 -11.60 25.50 26.78
C ALA A 28 -11.70 24.02 26.44
N VAL A 29 -12.75 23.66 25.70
CA VAL A 29 -12.84 22.35 25.08
C VAL A 29 -11.61 22.25 24.19
N GLU A 30 -10.59 21.54 24.65
CA GLU A 30 -9.49 21.11 23.80
C GLU A 30 -10.12 20.24 22.73
N VAL A 31 -10.38 20.84 21.56
CA VAL A 31 -10.59 20.10 20.34
C VAL A 31 -9.24 19.45 20.08
N ARG A 32 -9.06 18.24 20.64
CA ARG A 32 -8.04 17.32 20.20
C ARG A 32 -8.33 17.13 18.72
N ALA A 33 -7.55 17.80 17.87
CA ALA A 33 -7.50 17.46 16.47
C ALA A 33 -7.18 15.97 16.46
N ALA A 34 -8.19 15.15 16.14
CA ALA A 34 -7.92 13.82 15.69
C ALA A 34 -6.91 13.99 14.56
N ASP A 35 -5.75 13.37 14.69
CA ASP A 35 -4.95 13.05 13.52
C ASP A 35 -5.88 12.14 12.71
N ASP A 36 -6.73 12.75 11.88
CA ASP A 36 -7.64 12.09 10.97
C ASP A 36 -6.72 11.45 9.92
N GLY A 37 -6.08 10.35 10.30
CA GLY A 37 -5.01 9.68 9.58
C GLY A 37 -5.42 9.49 8.13
N LEU A 38 -4.97 10.42 7.28
CA LEU A 38 -5.39 10.51 5.89
C LEU A 38 -4.91 9.27 5.16
N PHE A 39 -5.84 8.34 4.92
CA PHE A 39 -5.57 7.16 4.13
C PHE A 39 -5.60 7.52 2.65
N VAL A 40 -4.44 7.43 2.00
CA VAL A 40 -4.32 7.70 0.56
C VAL A 40 -4.28 6.37 -0.20
N PRO A 41 -5.32 6.03 -0.97
CA PRO A 41 -5.29 4.82 -1.80
C PRO A 41 -4.27 4.97 -2.94
N PRO A 42 -3.68 3.86 -3.43
CA PRO A 42 -2.81 3.91 -4.60
C PRO A 42 -3.56 4.41 -5.85
N LEU A 43 -2.80 4.86 -6.86
CA LEU A 43 -3.36 5.30 -8.14
C LEU A 43 -4.31 4.25 -8.73
N ASN A 44 -5.46 4.65 -9.28
CA ASN A 44 -6.43 3.74 -9.92
C ASN A 44 -6.90 2.57 -9.01
N PHE A 45 -6.89 2.76 -7.69
CA PHE A 45 -7.40 1.77 -6.76
C PHE A 45 -8.90 1.56 -6.93
N ALA A 46 -9.33 0.29 -7.03
CA ALA A 46 -10.73 -0.09 -7.03
C ALA A 46 -10.91 -1.54 -6.54
N MET A 47 -12.10 -1.86 -6.03
CA MET A 47 -12.53 -3.23 -5.85
C MET A 47 -13.01 -3.79 -7.20
N VAL A 48 -12.56 -4.98 -7.56
CA VAL A 48 -13.00 -5.71 -8.76
C VAL A 48 -14.12 -6.68 -8.39
N ASP A 49 -13.92 -7.40 -7.30
CA ASP A 49 -14.89 -8.32 -6.70
C ASP A 49 -14.65 -8.37 -5.19
N TYR A 50 -15.52 -9.05 -4.45
CA TYR A 50 -15.38 -9.21 -3.01
C TYR A 50 -14.02 -9.82 -2.64
N GLY A 51 -13.21 -9.05 -1.92
CA GLY A 51 -11.85 -9.47 -1.52
C GLY A 51 -10.80 -9.38 -2.64
N VAL A 52 -11.15 -8.90 -3.83
CA VAL A 52 -10.23 -8.71 -4.96
C VAL A 52 -10.15 -7.23 -5.32
N PHE A 53 -8.95 -6.67 -5.20
CA PHE A 53 -8.66 -5.28 -5.47
C PHE A 53 -7.70 -5.14 -6.64
N ARG A 54 -7.70 -3.94 -7.24
CA ARG A 54 -6.74 -3.54 -8.28
C ARG A 54 -6.18 -2.16 -8.00
N SER A 55 -4.98 -1.89 -8.49
CA SER A 55 -4.42 -0.54 -8.50
C SER A 55 -3.24 -0.37 -9.48
N GLY A 56 -2.70 0.84 -9.54
CA GLY A 56 -1.32 1.12 -9.93
C GLY A 56 -0.33 0.75 -8.82
N PHE A 57 0.94 1.09 -9.03
CA PHE A 57 2.01 0.69 -8.13
C PHE A 57 1.83 1.35 -6.75
N PRO A 58 1.86 0.59 -5.64
CA PRO A 58 1.79 1.18 -4.30
C PRO A 58 3.07 1.93 -3.92
N GLU A 59 2.91 3.17 -3.45
CA GLU A 59 3.98 3.95 -2.83
C GLU A 59 3.88 3.90 -1.30
N CYS A 60 4.93 4.30 -0.60
CA CYS A 60 4.99 4.27 0.88
C CYS A 60 3.85 5.08 1.53
N SER A 61 3.39 6.16 0.88
CA SER A 61 2.24 6.96 1.31
C SER A 61 0.92 6.17 1.30
N ASN A 62 0.85 5.07 0.55
CA ASN A 62 -0.34 4.21 0.46
C ASN A 62 -0.34 3.07 1.49
N PHE A 63 0.79 2.78 2.14
CA PHE A 63 0.91 1.63 3.05
C PHE A 63 -0.11 1.66 4.21
N PRO A 64 -0.37 2.80 4.87
CA PRO A 64 -1.42 2.86 5.90
C PRO A 64 -2.78 2.45 5.36
N PHE A 65 -3.14 2.89 4.14
CA PHE A 65 -4.40 2.50 3.49
C PHE A 65 -4.42 1.00 3.19
N LEU A 66 -3.34 0.45 2.63
CA LEU A 66 -3.26 -0.98 2.31
C LEU A 66 -3.33 -1.89 3.54
N GLN A 67 -2.84 -1.43 4.70
CA GLN A 67 -2.99 -2.17 5.95
C GLN A 67 -4.46 -2.33 6.37
N THR A 68 -5.29 -1.32 6.09
CA THR A 68 -6.73 -1.40 6.41
C THR A 68 -7.46 -2.49 5.63
N LEU A 69 -6.93 -2.90 4.47
CA LEU A 69 -7.50 -3.95 3.63
C LEU A 69 -7.21 -5.37 4.15
N GLY A 70 -6.23 -5.52 5.06
CA GLY A 70 -5.84 -6.84 5.59
C GLY A 70 -5.40 -7.81 4.49
N LEU A 71 -4.69 -7.31 3.46
CA LEU A 71 -4.27 -8.11 2.31
C LEU A 71 -3.48 -9.35 2.77
N ARG A 72 -3.76 -10.50 2.15
CA ARG A 72 -2.96 -11.72 2.29
C ARG A 72 -1.97 -11.89 1.16
N SER A 73 -2.30 -11.37 -0.01
CA SER A 73 -1.43 -11.51 -1.18
C SER A 73 -1.50 -10.34 -2.14
N ILE A 74 -0.45 -10.20 -2.94
CA ILE A 74 -0.35 -9.24 -4.02
C ILE A 74 0.12 -9.95 -5.29
N ILE A 75 -0.54 -9.66 -6.41
CA ILE A 75 -0.08 -10.01 -7.74
C ILE A 75 0.55 -8.75 -8.37
N CYS A 76 1.83 -8.81 -8.69
CA CYS A 76 2.56 -7.75 -9.39
C CYS A 76 2.86 -8.17 -10.83
N LEU A 77 2.39 -7.37 -11.79
CA LEU A 77 2.61 -7.61 -13.22
C LEU A 77 3.81 -6.83 -13.79
N CYS A 78 4.72 -6.34 -12.94
CA CYS A 78 5.91 -5.60 -13.35
C CYS A 78 7.12 -6.52 -13.52
N LEU A 79 8.00 -6.21 -14.48
CA LEU A 79 9.30 -6.89 -14.60
C LEU A 79 10.31 -6.43 -13.57
N GLU A 80 10.20 -5.17 -13.18
CA GLU A 80 11.19 -4.55 -12.32
C GLU A 80 11.21 -5.23 -10.94
N PRO A 81 12.38 -5.42 -10.33
CA PRO A 81 12.46 -5.89 -8.96
C PRO A 81 11.61 -5.05 -8.02
N TYR A 82 10.95 -5.70 -7.06
CA TYR A 82 10.15 -4.99 -6.07
C TYR A 82 11.05 -4.13 -5.17
N PRO A 83 10.77 -2.83 -4.97
CA PRO A 83 11.58 -1.95 -4.13
C PRO A 83 11.69 -2.48 -2.70
N GLU A 84 12.84 -2.27 -2.07
CA GLU A 84 13.16 -2.78 -0.72
C GLU A 84 12.12 -2.36 0.32
N GLN A 85 11.72 -1.09 0.32
CA GLN A 85 10.69 -0.56 1.24
C GLN A 85 9.35 -1.30 1.08
N ASN A 86 8.97 -1.63 -0.15
CA ASN A 86 7.75 -2.39 -0.39
C ASN A 86 7.92 -3.84 0.06
N VAL A 87 9.08 -4.48 -0.18
CA VAL A 87 9.36 -5.85 0.29
C VAL A 87 9.31 -5.94 1.82
N GLU A 88 9.86 -4.96 2.53
CA GLU A 88 9.78 -4.85 3.99
C GLU A 88 8.34 -4.70 4.46
N PHE A 89 7.54 -3.87 3.78
CA PHE A 89 6.11 -3.73 4.06
C PHE A 89 5.37 -5.06 3.89
N LEU A 90 5.60 -5.78 2.79
CA LEU A 90 4.97 -7.09 2.57
C LEU A 90 5.35 -8.09 3.66
N SER A 91 6.64 -8.15 4.00
CA SER A 91 7.17 -9.07 5.01
C SER A 91 6.57 -8.78 6.39
N SER A 92 6.52 -7.51 6.79
CA SER A 92 5.99 -7.07 8.10
C SER A 92 4.50 -7.37 8.25
N ASN A 93 3.75 -7.32 7.15
CA ASN A 93 2.31 -7.57 7.13
C ASN A 93 1.94 -9.01 6.71
N ARG A 94 2.95 -9.89 6.51
CA ARG A 94 2.77 -11.29 6.06
C ARG A 94 2.01 -11.41 4.73
N ILE A 95 2.29 -10.51 3.81
CA ILE A 95 1.69 -10.48 2.47
C ILE A 95 2.56 -11.28 1.52
N GLN A 96 1.96 -12.26 0.83
CA GLN A 96 2.65 -13.04 -0.19
C GLN A 96 2.68 -12.31 -1.53
N LEU A 97 3.87 -12.15 -2.11
CA LEU A 97 4.05 -11.56 -3.45
C LEU A 97 4.09 -12.64 -4.53
N PHE A 98 3.22 -12.52 -5.53
CA PHE A 98 3.27 -13.27 -6.78
C PHE A 98 3.67 -12.33 -7.90
N GLN A 99 4.91 -12.43 -8.36
CA GLN A 99 5.42 -11.55 -9.41
C GLN A 99 5.46 -12.25 -10.76
N PHE A 100 4.76 -11.67 -11.73
CA PHE A 100 4.72 -12.09 -13.11
C PHE A 100 5.39 -11.03 -13.96
N GLY A 101 6.66 -11.26 -14.30
CA GLY A 101 7.44 -10.32 -15.09
C GLY A 101 6.95 -10.27 -16.54
N MET A 102 6.41 -9.13 -16.98
CA MET A 102 5.95 -8.91 -18.37
C MET A 102 6.84 -7.89 -19.08
N GLU A 103 7.52 -8.28 -20.17
CA GLU A 103 8.23 -7.35 -21.05
C GLU A 103 7.33 -6.16 -21.38
N GLY A 104 7.69 -5.00 -20.82
CA GLY A 104 6.94 -3.76 -21.03
C GLY A 104 7.11 -3.34 -22.47
N SER A 105 6.26 -3.87 -23.36
CA SER A 105 6.23 -3.42 -24.74
C SER A 105 5.80 -1.95 -24.76
N LYS A 106 6.50 -1.13 -25.56
CA LYS A 106 6.20 0.29 -25.77
C LYS A 106 4.87 0.52 -26.52
N GLU A 107 4.00 -0.48 -26.59
CA GLU A 107 2.77 -0.47 -27.36
C GLU A 107 1.54 -0.62 -26.46
N PRO A 108 0.41 0.01 -26.83
CA PRO A 108 -0.81 0.04 -26.03
C PRO A 108 -1.46 -1.34 -25.78
N PHE A 109 -0.96 -2.39 -26.43
CA PHE A 109 -1.43 -3.76 -26.29
C PHE A 109 -0.29 -4.63 -25.74
N VAL A 110 -0.15 -4.63 -24.41
CA VAL A 110 0.73 -5.59 -23.73
C VAL A 110 0.16 -6.98 -23.99
N ASN A 111 0.84 -7.76 -24.82
CA ASN A 111 0.46 -9.14 -25.11
C ASN A 111 0.95 -10.00 -23.94
N ILE A 112 0.16 -10.05 -22.86
CA ILE A 112 0.45 -10.89 -21.70
C ILE A 112 0.37 -12.34 -22.18
N PRO A 113 1.42 -13.16 -22.00
CA PRO A 113 1.38 -14.56 -22.40
C PRO A 113 0.17 -15.25 -21.75
N ALA A 114 -0.63 -15.97 -22.55
CA ALA A 114 -1.86 -16.60 -22.06
C ALA A 114 -1.61 -17.53 -20.85
N ASP A 115 -0.46 -18.20 -20.81
CA ASP A 115 -0.08 -19.07 -19.68
C ASP A 115 0.13 -18.27 -18.39
N MET A 116 0.68 -17.06 -18.48
CA MET A 116 0.86 -16.18 -17.33
C MET A 116 -0.47 -15.67 -16.80
N ILE A 117 -1.41 -15.33 -17.69
CA ILE A 117 -2.79 -14.99 -17.30
C ILE A 117 -3.43 -16.19 -16.59
N ARG A 118 -3.27 -17.40 -17.12
CA ARG A 118 -3.81 -18.62 -16.50
C ARG A 118 -3.23 -18.85 -15.10
N GLU A 119 -1.93 -18.69 -14.90
CA GLU A 119 -1.32 -18.84 -13.57
C GLU A 119 -1.78 -17.74 -12.60
N ALA A 120 -1.88 -16.49 -13.05
CA ALA A 120 -2.42 -15.39 -12.25
C ALA A 120 -3.89 -15.66 -11.86
N LEU A 121 -4.71 -16.13 -12.80
CA LEU A 121 -6.11 -16.49 -12.56
C LEU A 121 -6.25 -17.61 -11.53
N LYS A 122 -5.38 -18.63 -11.54
CA LYS A 122 -5.40 -19.68 -10.50
C LYS A 122 -5.20 -19.11 -9.10
N ILE A 123 -4.32 -18.11 -8.95
CA ILE A 123 -4.08 -17.44 -7.67
C ILE A 123 -5.31 -16.63 -7.27
N VAL A 124 -5.89 -15.88 -8.21
CA VAL A 124 -7.10 -15.07 -7.96
C VAL A 124 -8.31 -15.94 -7.63
N LEU A 125 -8.44 -17.14 -8.20
CA LEU A 125 -9.57 -18.04 -7.92
C LEU A 125 -9.42 -18.82 -6.61
N ASP A 126 -8.25 -18.83 -5.97
CA ASP A 126 -8.05 -19.47 -4.67
C ASP A 126 -8.34 -18.48 -3.53
N GLU A 127 -9.48 -18.68 -2.86
CA GLU A 127 -9.95 -17.86 -1.73
C GLU A 127 -8.93 -17.76 -0.59
N LYS A 128 -7.99 -18.71 -0.46
CA LYS A 128 -6.91 -18.63 0.55
C LYS A 128 -6.02 -17.42 0.34
N ASN A 129 -5.98 -16.85 -0.87
CA ASN A 129 -5.19 -15.68 -1.19
C ASN A 129 -5.91 -14.34 -0.87
N HIS A 130 -7.21 -14.35 -0.51
CA HIS A 130 -8.09 -13.16 -0.42
C HIS A 130 -8.25 -12.56 1.00
N PRO A 131 -7.84 -11.32 1.29
CA PRO A 131 -7.96 -10.25 0.32
C PRO A 131 -6.68 -10.09 -0.52
N LEU A 132 -6.86 -9.93 -1.83
CA LEU A 132 -5.78 -9.91 -2.82
C LEU A 132 -5.78 -8.59 -3.58
N LEU A 133 -4.61 -8.02 -3.81
CA LEU A 133 -4.44 -6.85 -4.68
C LEU A 133 -3.67 -7.21 -5.95
N ILE A 134 -4.21 -6.84 -7.12
CA ILE A 134 -3.56 -6.97 -8.42
C ILE A 134 -3.05 -5.58 -8.84
N HIS A 135 -1.76 -5.43 -9.11
CA HIS A 135 -1.24 -4.14 -9.58
C HIS A 135 -0.21 -4.25 -10.71
N CYS A 136 -0.09 -3.17 -11.46
CA CYS A 136 1.00 -2.92 -12.40
C CYS A 136 1.53 -1.49 -12.21
N LYS A 137 2.47 -1.03 -13.04
CA LYS A 137 3.09 0.30 -12.91
C LYS A 137 2.07 1.45 -12.85
N ARG A 138 1.06 1.46 -13.72
CA ARG A 138 0.06 2.54 -13.82
C ARG A 138 -1.36 2.14 -13.43
N GLY A 139 -1.64 0.85 -13.25
CA GLY A 139 -2.99 0.32 -13.00
C GLY A 139 -3.92 0.30 -14.22
N SER A 140 -3.46 0.81 -15.37
CA SER A 140 -4.21 0.85 -16.64
C SER A 140 -4.26 -0.52 -17.33
N THR A 141 -3.17 -1.29 -17.33
CA THR A 141 -3.13 -2.63 -17.96
C THR A 141 -4.07 -3.61 -17.26
N VAL A 142 -4.17 -3.54 -15.93
CA VAL A 142 -5.14 -4.33 -15.14
C VAL A 142 -6.59 -3.95 -15.50
N GLN A 143 -6.85 -2.76 -16.06
CA GLN A 143 -8.18 -2.39 -16.55
C GLN A 143 -8.58 -3.11 -17.83
N VAL A 144 -7.65 -3.62 -18.61
CA VAL A 144 -8.01 -4.21 -19.91
C VAL A 144 -8.17 -5.71 -19.74
N VAL A 145 -7.23 -6.33 -19.01
CA VAL A 145 -7.15 -7.80 -18.90
C VAL A 145 -8.33 -8.42 -18.15
N TRP A 146 -8.93 -7.70 -17.20
CA TRP A 146 -9.97 -8.24 -16.30
C TRP A 146 -11.40 -7.82 -16.67
N TRP A 147 -11.58 -7.03 -17.73
CA TRP A 147 -12.90 -6.62 -18.22
C TRP A 147 -13.30 -7.31 -19.54
N ASP A 148 -12.36 -8.01 -20.17
CA ASP A 148 -12.56 -8.74 -21.43
C ASP A 148 -12.64 -10.28 -21.23
N VAL A 149 -12.86 -10.76 -19.99
CA VAL A 149 -13.10 -12.18 -19.67
C VAL A 149 -14.53 -12.38 -19.19
#